data_AF-A0A118DWM7-F1
#
_entry.id   AF-A0A118DWM7-F1
#
_cell.length_a   1.000
_cell.length_b   1.000
_cell.length_c   1.000
_cell.angle_alpha   90.00
_cell.angle_beta   90.00
_cell.angle_gamma   90.00
#
_symmetry.space_group_name_H-M   'P 1'
#
loop_
_entity.id
_entity.type
_entity.pdbx_description
1 polymer ?
#
loop_
_entity_poly.entity_id
_entity_poly.type
_entity_poly.pdbx_seq_one_letter_code
_entity_poly.pdbx_strand_id
1 'polypeptide(L)' 'MSVTTPDALMLQQALFVHVFDAKWNVFRMHAQTRTQLERAGIAEIRFVDDRGRMFPAVVARKPA' A
#
# COMPACT_ATOMS: atom_id res chain seq x y z
N MET A 1 -10.92 5.60 17.28
CA MET A 1 -9.45 5.50 17.50
C MET A 1 -8.75 5.32 16.15
N SER A 2 -7.83 6.23 15.81
CA SER A 2 -6.94 6.09 14.66
C SER A 2 -6.00 4.90 14.90
N VAL A 3 -5.77 4.06 13.90
CA VAL A 3 -4.79 2.96 13.99
C VAL A 3 -3.35 3.43 13.74
N THR A 4 -3.19 4.68 13.32
CA THR A 4 -1.89 5.32 13.12
C THR A 4 -1.83 6.56 14.02
N THR A 5 -1.10 6.45 15.12
CA THR A 5 -0.72 7.59 15.96
C THR A 5 0.71 8.03 15.59
N PRO A 6 1.09 9.30 15.85
CA PRO A 6 2.45 9.75 15.61
C PRO A 6 3.51 8.87 16.29
N ASP A 7 3.30 8.52 17.56
CA ASP A 7 4.23 7.68 18.32
C ASP A 7 4.39 6.28 17.72
N ALA A 8 3.28 5.68 17.27
CA ALA A 8 3.32 4.37 16.63
C ALA A 8 4.07 4.42 15.28
N LEU A 9 3.88 5.48 14.50
CA LEU A 9 4.60 5.68 13.24
C LEU A 9 6.11 5.90 13.47
N MET A 10 6.47 6.67 14.51
CA MET A 10 7.87 6.88 14.88
C MET A 10 8.55 5.57 15.31
N LEU A 11 7.89 4.77 16.16
CA LEU A 11 8.41 3.47 16.58
C LEU A 11 8.55 2.53 15.38
N GLN A 12 7.56 2.48 14.50
CA GLN A 12 7.61 1.68 13.28
C GLN A 12 8.81 2.06 12.41
N GLN A 13 9.06 3.36 12.20
CA GLN A 13 10.20 3.84 11.43
C GLN A 13 11.52 3.43 12.09
N ALA A 14 11.65 3.58 13.41
CA ALA A 14 12.85 3.18 14.14
C ALA A 14 13.16 1.70 13.95
N LEU A 15 12.17 0.82 14.12
CA LEU A 15 12.34 -0.62 13.98
C LEU A 15 12.61 -1.02 12.53
N PHE A 16 11.76 -0.61 11.59
CA PHE A 16 11.83 -1.11 10.21
C PHE A 16 12.99 -0.52 9.42
N VAL A 17 13.36 0.74 9.66
CA VAL A 17 14.44 1.40 8.91
C VAL A 17 15.78 1.20 9.59
N HIS A 18 15.86 1.43 10.90
CA HIS A 18 17.17 1.51 11.58
C HIS A 18 17.61 0.21 12.24
N VAL A 19 16.68 -0.66 12.64
CA VAL A 19 17.02 -1.95 13.27
C VAL A 19 17.00 -3.09 12.27
N PHE A 20 15.92 -3.22 11.50
CA PHE A 20 15.74 -4.33 10.57
C PHE A 20 16.20 -4.06 9.13
N ASP A 21 16.45 -2.80 8.77
CA ASP A 21 16.81 -2.39 7.40
C ASP A 21 15.88 -3.03 6.34
N ALA A 22 14.57 -2.92 6.59
CA ALA A 22 13.56 -3.58 5.81
C ALA A 22 13.50 -3.04 4.37
N LYS A 23 13.51 -3.95 3.40
CA LYS A 23 13.60 -3.61 1.96
C LYS A 23 12.26 -3.36 1.28
N TRP A 24 11.13 -3.57 1.96
CA TRP A 24 9.79 -3.32 1.46
C TRP A 24 9.40 -1.83 1.50
N ASN A 25 10.25 -0.97 0.94
CA ASN A 25 10.12 0.50 1.00
C ASN A 25 9.62 1.12 -0.31
N VAL A 26 9.16 0.31 -1.27
CA VAL A 26 8.61 0.78 -2.53
C VAL A 26 7.12 1.05 -2.38
N PHE A 27 6.80 2.17 -1.74
CA PHE A 27 5.43 2.64 -1.56
C PHE A 27 4.85 3.15 -2.88
N ARG A 28 3.60 2.81 -3.15
CA ARG A 28 2.85 3.30 -4.31
C ARG A 28 1.47 3.77 -3.89
N MET A 29 1.09 4.94 -4.39
CA MET A 29 -0.25 5.48 -4.25
C MET A 29 -1.25 4.65 -5.07
N HIS A 30 -2.52 4.64 -4.68
CA HIS A 30 -3.60 4.03 -5.47
C HIS A 30 -3.58 4.45 -6.94
N ALA A 31 -3.34 5.74 -7.22
CA ALA A 31 -3.28 6.26 -8.58
C ALA A 31 -2.12 5.67 -9.41
N GLN A 32 -0.97 5.43 -8.77
CA GLN A 32 0.19 4.82 -9.42
C GLN A 32 -0.09 3.34 -9.72
N THR A 33 -0.59 2.59 -8.73
CA THR A 33 -0.96 1.18 -8.89
C THR A 33 -2.06 1.01 -9.94
N ARG A 34 -3.07 1.88 -9.95
CA ARG A 34 -4.12 1.91 -10.97
C ARG A 34 -3.54 2.08 -12.37
N THR A 35 -2.72 3.12 -12.57
CA THR A 35 -2.06 3.37 -13.85
C THR A 35 -1.23 2.17 -14.31
N GLN A 36 -0.54 1.49 -13.39
CA GLN A 36 0.26 0.31 -13.70
C GLN A 36 -0.59 -0.87 -14.15
N LEU A 37 -1.70 -1.14 -13.46
CA LEU A 37 -2.62 -2.22 -13.81
C LEU A 37 -3.32 -1.95 -15.14
N GLU A 38 -3.78 -0.72 -15.37
CA GLU A 38 -4.42 -0.32 -16.64
C GLU A 38 -3.46 -0.47 -17.82
N ARG A 39 -2.18 -0.06 -17.66
CA ARG A 39 -1.13 -0.27 -18.68
C ARG A 39 -0.83 -1.74 -18.96
N ALA A 40 -1.06 -2.63 -17.99
CA ALA A 40 -0.92 -4.07 -18.15
C ALA A 40 -2.16 -4.72 -18.80
N GLY A 41 -3.17 -3.93 -19.20
CA GLY A 41 -4.42 -4.44 -19.77
C GLY A 41 -5.37 -5.05 -18.73
N ILE A 42 -5.13 -4.79 -17.43
CA ILE A 42 -6.01 -5.22 -16.34
C ILE A 42 -7.06 -4.13 -16.09
N ALA A 43 -8.32 -4.53 -15.97
CA ALA A 43 -9.48 -3.65 -15.83
C ALA A 43 -10.24 -3.88 -14.51
N GLU A 44 -11.32 -3.12 -14.29
CA GLU A 44 -12.22 -3.24 -13.12
C GLU A 44 -11.50 -3.21 -11.77
N ILE A 45 -10.59 -2.25 -11.64
CA ILE A 45 -9.71 -2.11 -10.48
C ILE A 45 -10.48 -1.50 -9.31
N ARG A 46 -10.60 -2.27 -8.23
CA ARG A 46 -11.16 -1.87 -6.94
C ARG A 46 -10.11 -2.03 -5.85
N PHE A 47 -9.91 -0.97 -5.08
CA PHE A 47 -9.11 -1.00 -3.86
C PHE A 47 -10.00 -1.35 -2.66
N VAL A 48 -9.47 -2.15 -1.75
CA VAL A 48 -10.07 -2.48 -0.46
C VAL A 48 -9.09 -2.03 0.62
N ASP A 49 -9.42 -0.92 1.25
CA ASP A 49 -8.57 -0.27 2.24
C ASP A 49 -8.61 -1.02 3.58
N ASP A 50 -7.44 -1.24 4.16
CA ASP A 50 -7.33 -1.53 5.59
C ASP A 50 -7.65 -0.28 6.42
N ARG A 51 -7.85 -0.45 7.73
CA ARG A 51 -8.25 0.65 8.63
C ARG A 51 -7.26 1.83 8.65
N GLY A 52 -5.98 1.58 8.37
CA GLY A 52 -4.94 2.61 8.29
C GLY A 52 -4.60 3.06 6.87
N ARG A 53 -5.20 2.43 5.84
CA ARG A 53 -4.81 2.59 4.43
C ARG A 53 -3.31 2.37 4.19
N MET A 54 -2.66 1.57 5.03
CA MET A 54 -1.21 1.32 4.98
C MET A 54 -0.85 0.20 4.02
N PHE A 55 -1.73 -0.78 3.85
CA PHE A 55 -1.54 -1.86 2.89
C PHE A 55 -2.85 -2.28 2.23
N PRO A 56 -3.38 -1.44 1.33
CA PRO A 56 -4.64 -1.72 0.63
C PRO A 56 -4.52 -2.98 -0.23
N ALA A 57 -5.56 -3.80 -0.23
CA ALA A 57 -5.70 -4.89 -1.19
C ALA A 57 -6.28 -4.36 -2.51
N VAL A 58 -5.91 -4.97 -3.63
CA VAL A 58 -6.48 -4.65 -4.95
C VAL A 58 -7.12 -5.88 -5.56
N VAL A 59 -8.36 -5.72 -6.00
CA VAL A 59 -9.09 -6.71 -6.81
C VAL A 59 -9.25 -6.11 -8.19
N ALA A 60 -8.85 -6.86 -9.22
CA ALA A 60 -8.92 -6.43 -10.60
C ALA A 60 -9.10 -7.63 -11.53
N ARG A 61 -9.57 -7.39 -12.76
CA ARG A 61 -9.94 -8.43 -13.71
C ARG A 61 -9.13 -8.28 -15.00
N LYS A 62 -8.61 -9.40 -15.53
CA LYS A 62 -8.14 -9.47 -16.91
C LYS A 62 -9.37 -9.60 -17.83
N PRO A 63 -9.57 -8.70 -18.81
CA PRO A 63 -10.63 -8.86 -19.81
C PRO A 63 -10.53 -10.23 -20.51
N ALA A 64 -11.69 -10.78 -20.90
CA ALA A 64 -11.78 -12.06 -21.60
C ALA A 64 -11.07 -12.04 -22.96
#